data_AF-A0A6T7XA75-F1
#
_entry.id   AF-A0A6T7XA75-F1
#
_cell.length_a   1.000
_cell.length_b   1.000
_cell.length_c   1.000
_cell.angle_alpha   90.00
_cell.angle_beta   90.00
_cell.angle_gamma   90.00
#
_symmetry.space_group_name_H-M   'P 1'
#
loop_
_entity.id
_entity.type
_entity.pdbx_description
1 polymer ?
#
loop_
_entity_poly.entity_id
_entity_poly.type
_entity_poly.pdbx_seq_one_letter_code
_entity_poly.pdbx_strand_id
1 'polypeptide(L)'
;MSERIKFGGLEGLAGKGESTGDGKDSTAAATGSVSAKTGVEVMAFSAETMLSKEKHEEQLRKFQLEMRARTIAAPTNDYDVKMQLRKFEEPICLFGEGPAERRDRLKRILAKMEVEKGVSAAEMVAAASRQGRGDQPSAEDLRKEVFYTEGTEELRRARLWVLHYSMPRARARVQLAKRKQAELDRYIA
;
A
#
# COMPACT_ATOMS: atom_id res chain seq x y z
N MET A 1 -19.54 -31.26 42.53
CA MET A 1 -20.65 -30.51 41.90
C MET A 1 -20.21 -29.07 41.80
N SER A 2 -20.17 -28.52 40.59
CA SER A 2 -19.43 -27.32 40.20
C SER A 2 -20.27 -26.06 40.43
N GLU A 3 -19.75 -25.08 41.18
CA GLU A 3 -20.38 -23.78 41.39
C GLU A 3 -20.12 -22.87 40.19
N ARG A 4 -21.22 -22.40 39.57
CA ARG A 4 -21.21 -21.59 38.35
C ARG A 4 -21.25 -20.12 38.74
N ILE A 5 -20.12 -19.43 38.71
CA ILE A 5 -20.03 -17.98 38.95
C ILE A 5 -20.60 -17.24 37.72
N LYS A 6 -21.60 -16.38 37.95
CA LYS A 6 -22.20 -15.50 36.93
C LYS A 6 -21.59 -14.10 37.07
N PHE A 7 -20.94 -13.60 36.02
CA PHE A 7 -20.57 -12.18 35.94
C PHE A 7 -21.70 -11.40 35.28
N GLY A 8 -22.24 -10.41 36.00
CA GLY A 8 -23.30 -9.52 35.54
C GLY A 8 -22.76 -8.51 34.51
N GLY A 9 -23.57 -8.27 33.46
CA GLY A 9 -23.26 -7.35 32.36
C GLY A 9 -23.33 -5.88 32.76
N LEU A 10 -22.42 -5.09 32.21
CA LEU A 10 -22.34 -3.63 32.32
C LEU A 10 -23.17 -2.96 31.21
N GLU A 11 -24.48 -3.14 31.25
CA GLU A 11 -25.41 -2.33 30.45
C GLU A 11 -26.39 -1.64 31.40
N GLY A 12 -26.21 -0.33 31.58
CA GLY A 12 -27.21 0.51 32.24
C GLY A 12 -26.63 1.44 33.29
N LEU A 13 -26.04 2.55 32.85
CA LEU A 13 -26.07 3.82 33.56
C LEU A 13 -25.75 4.95 32.58
N ALA A 14 -26.71 5.18 31.67
CA ALA A 14 -26.89 6.45 31.00
C ALA A 14 -28.04 7.19 31.71
N GLY A 15 -27.78 8.36 32.28
CA GLY A 15 -28.78 9.20 32.93
C GLY A 15 -28.29 10.65 33.06
N LYS A 16 -29.00 11.56 32.40
CA LYS A 16 -28.81 13.03 32.28
C LYS A 16 -29.19 13.80 33.56
N GLY A 17 -28.74 15.05 33.67
CA GLY A 17 -29.45 16.13 34.41
C GLY A 17 -28.60 17.32 34.87
N GLU A 18 -28.86 18.51 34.31
CA GLU A 18 -28.27 19.84 34.61
C GLU A 18 -28.67 20.47 35.95
N SER A 19 -27.85 21.39 36.52
CA SER A 19 -28.23 22.80 36.72
C SER A 19 -27.16 23.67 37.41
N THR A 20 -27.23 24.94 37.03
CA THR A 20 -26.47 26.19 37.24
C THR A 20 -26.36 26.74 38.67
N GLY A 21 -25.28 27.48 38.97
CA GLY A 21 -25.37 28.83 39.57
C GLY A 21 -24.97 29.08 41.03
N ASP A 22 -23.80 29.72 41.19
CA ASP A 22 -23.40 30.79 42.15
C ASP A 22 -23.55 30.68 43.69
N GLY A 23 -22.42 30.97 44.38
CA GLY A 23 -22.37 32.15 45.27
C GLY A 23 -22.36 31.99 46.80
N LYS A 24 -21.14 31.86 47.36
CA LYS A 24 -20.60 32.42 48.62
C LYS A 24 -21.09 31.97 50.02
N ASP A 25 -20.05 31.75 50.86
CA ASP A 25 -19.89 31.97 52.32
C ASP A 25 -19.47 30.69 53.06
N SER A 26 -18.66 30.65 54.10
CA SER A 26 -17.55 31.44 54.64
C SER A 26 -16.98 30.58 55.79
N THR A 27 -15.67 30.68 56.08
CA THR A 27 -14.98 30.15 57.29
C THR A 27 -14.88 28.61 57.38
N ALA A 28 -13.82 27.93 57.81
CA ALA A 28 -12.68 28.28 58.65
C ALA A 28 -11.49 27.33 58.39
N ALA A 29 -10.30 27.80 58.79
CA ALA A 29 -9.16 27.04 59.34
C ALA A 29 -8.68 25.78 58.59
N ALA A 30 -7.53 25.86 57.91
CA ALA A 30 -6.24 25.40 58.46
C ALA A 30 -6.27 23.91 58.86
N THR A 31 -5.66 23.00 58.09
CA THR A 31 -4.25 22.64 58.25
C THR A 31 -3.88 21.49 57.30
N GLY A 32 -2.65 21.47 56.78
CA GLY A 32 -2.01 20.20 56.39
C GLY A 32 -1.63 20.01 54.92
N SER A 33 -0.90 20.95 54.30
CA SER A 33 -0.10 20.62 53.12
C SER A 33 1.12 19.78 53.55
N VAL A 34 1.00 18.45 53.55
CA VAL A 34 2.18 17.57 53.65
C VAL A 34 2.84 17.49 52.29
N SER A 35 3.72 18.46 52.04
CA SER A 35 4.82 18.31 51.08
C SER A 35 5.73 17.22 51.62
N ALA A 36 5.42 15.97 51.28
CA ALA A 36 6.33 14.86 51.48
C ALA A 36 7.44 14.99 50.46
N LYS A 37 8.51 15.70 50.85
CA LYS A 37 9.85 15.48 50.31
C LYS A 37 10.28 14.07 50.72
N THR A 38 9.78 13.06 50.03
CA THR A 38 10.39 11.74 50.08
C THR A 38 11.57 11.80 49.13
N GLY A 39 12.77 11.84 49.70
CA GLY A 39 13.97 11.46 48.97
C GLY A 39 13.70 10.10 48.36
N VAL A 40 13.65 10.05 47.02
CA VAL A 40 13.57 8.80 46.29
C VAL A 40 14.94 8.15 46.45
N GLU A 41 15.11 7.37 47.51
CA GLU A 41 16.16 6.36 47.55
C GLU A 41 15.85 5.39 46.42
N VAL A 42 16.56 5.57 45.30
CA VAL A 42 16.52 4.62 44.20
C VAL A 42 17.20 3.35 44.70
N MET A 43 16.43 2.47 45.34
CA MET A 43 16.83 1.09 45.58
C MET A 43 17.32 0.53 44.25
N ALA A 44 18.59 0.13 44.20
CA ALA A 44 19.18 -0.50 43.03
C ALA A 44 18.40 -1.80 42.76
N PHE A 45 17.50 -1.75 41.78
CA PHE A 45 16.74 -2.91 41.33
C PHE A 45 17.73 -4.02 40.96
N SER A 46 17.53 -5.23 41.49
CA SER A 46 18.30 -6.42 41.11
C SER A 46 18.34 -6.54 39.58
N ALA A 47 19.45 -7.02 39.02
CA ALA A 47 19.62 -7.20 37.57
C ALA A 47 18.43 -7.98 36.95
N GLU A 48 17.87 -8.93 37.70
CA GLU A 48 16.68 -9.70 37.29
C GLU A 48 15.42 -8.83 37.16
N THR A 49 15.22 -7.88 38.08
CA THR A 49 14.07 -6.96 38.04
C THR A 49 14.20 -5.92 36.93
N MET A 50 15.41 -5.50 36.57
CA MET A 50 15.65 -4.63 35.40
C MET A 50 15.34 -5.37 34.10
N LEU A 51 15.83 -6.59 33.93
CA LEU A 51 15.53 -7.43 32.77
C LEU A 51 14.03 -7.74 32.62
N SER A 52 13.32 -7.93 33.73
CA SER A 52 11.87 -8.14 33.71
C SER A 52 11.12 -6.90 33.23
N LYS A 53 11.53 -5.71 33.68
CA LYS A 53 10.96 -4.43 33.23
C LYS A 53 11.22 -4.19 31.74
N GLU A 54 12.45 -4.42 31.26
CA GLU A 54 12.80 -4.27 29.85
C GLU A 54 11.94 -5.18 28.95
N LYS A 55 11.80 -6.46 29.32
CA LYS A 55 10.92 -7.40 28.61
C LYS A 55 9.46 -6.93 28.59
N HIS A 56 8.97 -6.42 29.71
CA HIS A 56 7.61 -5.90 29.80
C HIS A 56 7.42 -4.67 28.92
N GLU A 57 8.36 -3.74 28.94
CA GLU A 57 8.35 -2.55 28.09
C GLU A 57 8.40 -2.91 26.60
N GLU A 58 9.21 -3.89 26.21
CA GLU A 58 9.25 -4.39 24.83
C GLU A 58 7.91 -5.01 24.39
N GLN A 59 7.25 -5.76 25.27
CA GLN A 59 5.93 -6.32 24.99
C GLN A 59 4.89 -5.23 24.78
N LEU A 60 4.90 -4.19 25.63
CA LEU A 60 4.02 -3.04 25.48
C LEU A 60 4.28 -2.30 24.16
N ARG A 61 5.56 -2.11 23.77
CA ARG A 61 5.91 -1.48 22.49
C ARG A 61 5.39 -2.30 21.30
N LYS A 62 5.57 -3.62 21.31
CA LYS A 62 5.06 -4.52 20.27
C LYS A 62 3.53 -4.44 20.17
N PHE A 63 2.84 -4.46 21.31
CA PHE A 63 1.38 -4.35 21.35
C PHE A 63 0.90 -3.00 20.79
N GLN A 64 1.54 -1.89 21.17
CA GLN A 64 1.22 -0.57 20.63
C GLN A 64 1.40 -0.49 19.11
N LEU A 65 2.49 -1.06 18.59
CA LEU A 65 2.72 -1.15 17.14
C LEU A 65 1.63 -1.98 16.44
N GLU A 66 1.23 -3.10 17.02
CA GLU A 66 0.19 -3.96 16.47
C GLU A 66 -1.20 -3.30 16.48
N MET A 67 -1.50 -2.55 17.55
CA MET A 67 -2.71 -1.73 17.63
C MET A 67 -2.71 -0.67 16.53
N ARG A 68 -1.61 0.07 16.36
CA ARG A 68 -1.49 1.09 15.30
C ARG A 68 -1.61 0.49 13.91
N ALA A 69 -0.94 -0.64 13.65
CA ALA A 69 -1.02 -1.33 12.37
C ALA A 69 -2.47 -1.71 11.99
N ARG A 70 -3.30 -2.11 12.97
CA ARG A 70 -4.72 -2.41 12.72
C ARG A 70 -5.53 -1.17 12.33
N THR A 71 -5.21 -0.01 12.91
CA THR A 71 -5.89 1.26 12.63
C THR A 71 -5.50 1.87 11.29
N ILE A 72 -4.26 1.65 10.81
CA ILE A 72 -3.80 2.20 9.54
C ILE A 72 -4.61 1.65 8.37
N ALA A 73 -5.15 2.56 7.57
CA ALA A 73 -5.81 2.24 6.31
C ALA A 73 -4.76 1.96 5.23
N ALA A 74 -4.78 0.76 4.67
CA ALA A 74 -3.93 0.36 3.54
C ALA A 74 -4.79 0.18 2.27
N PRO A 75 -4.19 0.26 1.07
CA PRO A 75 -4.92 0.02 -0.19
C PRO A 75 -5.57 -1.36 -0.23
N THR A 76 -6.78 -1.42 -0.78
CA THR A 76 -7.55 -2.67 -0.92
C THR A 76 -7.08 -3.51 -2.12
N ASN A 77 -6.59 -2.87 -3.17
CA ASN A 77 -6.13 -3.52 -4.39
C ASN A 77 -4.72 -4.12 -4.22
N ASP A 78 -4.55 -5.40 -4.55
CA ASP A 78 -3.29 -6.13 -4.42
C ASP A 78 -2.17 -5.53 -5.27
N TYR A 79 -2.50 -4.98 -6.45
CA TYR A 79 -1.52 -4.32 -7.30
C TYR A 79 -0.88 -3.11 -6.61
N ASP A 80 -1.71 -2.26 -5.99
CA ASP A 80 -1.23 -1.06 -5.29
C ASP A 80 -0.40 -1.42 -4.06
N VAL A 81 -0.77 -2.49 -3.34
CA VAL A 81 -0.01 -3.03 -2.22
C VAL A 81 1.38 -3.49 -2.67
N LYS A 82 1.46 -4.26 -3.77
CA LYS A 82 2.74 -4.70 -4.35
C LYS A 82 3.63 -3.55 -4.77
N MET A 83 3.04 -2.51 -5.38
CA MET A 83 3.76 -1.31 -5.78
C MET A 83 4.29 -0.53 -4.58
N GLN A 84 3.52 -0.42 -3.50
CA GLN A 84 3.98 0.22 -2.27
C GLN A 84 5.10 -0.55 -1.59
N LEU A 85 5.00 -1.88 -1.49
CA LEU A 85 6.08 -2.71 -0.96
C LEU A 85 7.37 -2.54 -1.76
N ARG A 86 7.27 -2.49 -3.09
CA ARG A 86 8.42 -2.21 -3.96
C ARG A 86 9.05 -0.83 -3.70
N LYS A 87 8.24 0.20 -3.43
CA LYS A 87 8.73 1.56 -3.09
C LYS A 87 9.44 1.61 -1.75
N PHE A 88 9.01 0.81 -0.79
CA PHE A 88 9.67 0.67 0.50
C PHE A 88 10.86 -0.29 0.46
N GLU A 89 11.25 -0.78 -0.73
CA GLU A 89 12.35 -1.74 -0.93
C GLU A 89 12.15 -3.06 -0.17
N GLU A 90 10.89 -3.39 0.12
CA GLU A 90 10.48 -4.60 0.80
C GLU A 90 10.13 -5.71 -0.21
N PRO A 91 10.33 -6.99 0.13
CA PRO A 91 9.94 -8.09 -0.75
C PRO A 91 8.47 -8.00 -1.16
N ILE A 92 8.21 -8.11 -2.47
CA ILE A 92 6.85 -7.90 -3.03
C ILE A 92 5.89 -8.99 -2.56
N CYS A 93 6.32 -10.25 -2.63
CA CYS A 93 5.57 -11.41 -2.15
C CYS A 93 6.51 -12.36 -1.38
N LEU A 94 6.06 -12.82 -0.21
CA LEU A 94 6.69 -13.93 0.50
C LEU A 94 6.07 -15.27 0.06
N PHE A 95 6.78 -16.38 0.27
CA PHE A 95 6.27 -17.71 -0.07
C PHE A 95 5.04 -18.04 0.78
N GLY A 96 3.95 -18.49 0.14
CA GLY A 96 2.68 -18.81 0.81
C GLY A 96 1.88 -17.60 1.28
N GLU A 97 2.27 -16.37 0.92
CA GLU A 97 1.57 -15.15 1.30
C GLU A 97 0.37 -14.86 0.37
N GLY A 98 -0.84 -14.84 0.94
CA GLY A 98 -2.04 -14.39 0.23
C GLY A 98 -2.17 -12.86 0.16
N PRO A 99 -3.16 -12.33 -0.59
CA PRO A 99 -3.40 -10.89 -0.70
C PRO A 99 -3.72 -10.19 0.62
N ALA A 100 -4.41 -10.88 1.55
CA ALA A 100 -4.75 -10.34 2.85
C ALA A 100 -3.51 -10.20 3.75
N GLU A 101 -2.69 -11.25 3.82
CA GLU A 101 -1.46 -11.30 4.60
C GLU A 101 -0.46 -10.24 4.11
N ARG A 102 -0.39 -10.04 2.79
CA ARG A 102 0.43 -9.00 2.15
C ARG A 102 0.01 -7.59 2.57
N ARG A 103 -1.29 -7.33 2.58
CA ARG A 103 -1.83 -6.05 3.04
C ARG A 103 -1.57 -5.83 4.53
N ASP A 104 -1.69 -6.87 5.35
CA ASP A 104 -1.39 -6.78 6.78
C ASP A 104 0.10 -6.55 7.04
N ARG A 105 0.98 -7.15 6.23
CA ARG A 105 2.42 -6.86 6.27
C ARG A 105 2.71 -5.42 5.93
N LEU A 106 2.11 -4.89 4.85
CA LEU A 106 2.23 -3.48 4.50
C LEU A 106 1.77 -2.57 5.65
N LYS A 107 0.66 -2.88 6.33
CA LYS A 107 0.21 -2.13 7.51
C LYS A 107 1.23 -2.13 8.65
N ARG A 108 1.87 -3.28 8.93
CA ARG A 108 2.94 -3.37 9.94
C ARG A 108 4.14 -2.52 9.57
N ILE A 109 4.54 -2.52 8.30
CA ILE A 109 5.66 -1.69 7.80
C ILE A 109 5.34 -0.21 7.95
N LEU A 110 4.13 0.21 7.55
CA LEU A 110 3.66 1.58 7.71
C LEU A 110 3.65 2.00 9.19
N ALA A 111 3.15 1.16 10.10
CA ALA A 111 3.14 1.46 11.53
C ALA A 111 4.55 1.62 12.12
N LYS A 112 5.52 0.79 11.70
CA LYS A 112 6.92 0.95 12.12
C LYS A 112 7.51 2.26 11.62
N MET A 113 7.29 2.57 10.35
CA MET A 113 7.79 3.79 9.73
C MET A 113 7.18 5.05 10.33
N GLU A 114 5.90 5.04 10.72
CA GLU A 114 5.28 6.15 11.47
C GLU A 114 5.99 6.41 12.80
N VAL A 115 6.39 5.36 13.52
CA VAL A 115 7.09 5.49 14.80
C VAL A 115 8.53 5.97 14.63
N GLU A 116 9.23 5.45 13.62
CA GLU A 116 10.64 5.77 13.39
C GLU A 116 10.84 7.14 12.71
N LYS A 117 10.01 7.47 11.73
CA LYS A 117 10.18 8.66 10.86
C LYS A 117 9.19 9.77 11.17
N GLY A 118 8.14 9.52 11.97
CA GLY A 118 7.13 10.52 12.32
C GLY A 118 6.27 11.00 11.14
N VAL A 119 6.36 10.35 9.98
CA VAL A 119 5.58 10.68 8.78
C VAL A 119 4.28 9.89 8.82
N SER A 120 3.14 10.55 8.60
CA SER A 120 1.84 9.87 8.64
C SER A 120 1.71 8.81 7.52
N ALA A 121 1.16 7.65 7.85
CA ALA A 121 0.94 6.59 6.86
C ALA A 121 0.02 7.05 5.72
N ALA A 122 -0.92 7.95 6.02
CA ALA A 122 -1.81 8.54 5.02
C ALA A 122 -1.04 9.37 3.99
N GLU A 123 -0.05 10.17 4.41
CA GLU A 123 0.79 10.95 3.48
C GLU A 123 1.69 10.04 2.65
N MET A 124 2.26 8.99 3.25
CA MET A 124 3.11 8.03 2.51
C MET A 124 2.30 7.26 1.45
N VAL A 125 1.08 6.83 1.81
CA VAL A 125 0.16 6.16 0.88
C VAL A 125 -0.32 7.13 -0.21
N ALA A 126 -0.67 8.37 0.14
CA ALA A 126 -1.13 9.39 -0.81
C ALA A 126 -0.03 9.83 -1.78
N ALA A 127 1.21 10.02 -1.30
CA ALA A 127 2.37 10.26 -2.15
C ALA A 127 2.61 9.09 -3.10
N ALA A 128 2.42 7.85 -2.61
CA ALA A 128 2.55 6.66 -3.44
C ALA A 128 1.49 6.58 -4.55
N SER A 129 0.24 6.95 -4.27
CA SER A 129 -0.82 7.01 -5.28
C SER A 129 -0.59 8.11 -6.32
N ARG A 130 0.00 9.26 -5.93
CA ARG A 130 0.32 10.35 -6.88
C ARG A 130 1.45 9.99 -7.85
N GLN A 131 2.47 9.27 -7.39
CA GLN A 131 3.58 8.84 -8.25
C GLN A 131 3.24 7.65 -9.16
N GLY A 132 2.25 6.82 -8.80
CA GLY A 132 1.82 5.66 -9.60
C GLY A 132 0.74 5.97 -10.65
N ARG A 133 0.12 7.16 -10.56
CA ARG A 133 -0.84 7.69 -11.55
C ARG A 133 -0.20 8.65 -12.55
N GLY A 134 1.12 8.81 -12.50
CA GLY A 134 1.84 9.43 -13.59
C GLY A 134 1.67 8.53 -14.81
N ASP A 135 1.24 9.13 -15.92
CA ASP A 135 1.18 8.60 -17.27
C ASP A 135 2.59 8.19 -17.77
N GLN A 136 3.29 7.36 -16.99
CA GLN A 136 4.51 6.73 -17.44
C GLN A 136 4.06 5.66 -18.42
N PRO A 137 4.45 5.75 -19.70
CA PRO A 137 4.14 4.71 -20.65
C PRO A 137 4.64 3.40 -20.05
N SER A 138 3.75 2.41 -19.96
CA SER A 138 4.14 1.11 -19.43
C SER A 138 5.33 0.60 -20.26
N ALA A 139 6.16 -0.28 -19.69
CA ALA A 139 7.24 -0.89 -20.47
C ALA A 139 6.72 -1.63 -21.72
N GLU A 140 5.43 -1.96 -21.77
CA GLU A 140 4.74 -2.48 -22.96
C GLU A 140 4.37 -1.40 -23.97
N ASP A 141 4.07 -0.18 -23.54
CA ASP A 141 3.77 0.94 -24.44
C ASP A 141 5.04 1.49 -25.11
N LEU A 142 6.16 1.54 -24.39
CA LEU A 142 7.47 1.85 -24.99
C LEU A 142 7.90 0.81 -26.04
N ARG A 143 7.50 -0.46 -25.88
CA ARG A 143 7.79 -1.53 -26.86
C ARG A 143 6.93 -1.45 -28.12
N LYS A 144 5.82 -0.71 -28.10
CA LYS A 144 4.95 -0.51 -29.28
C LYS A 144 5.44 0.62 -30.18
N GLU A 145 6.44 1.39 -29.75
CA GLU A 145 7.00 2.44 -30.57
C GLU A 145 7.87 1.83 -31.68
N VAL A 146 7.37 1.87 -32.92
CA VAL A 146 8.07 1.32 -34.08
C VAL A 146 9.21 2.27 -34.46
N PHE A 147 10.42 1.96 -34.00
CA PHE A 147 11.62 2.71 -34.35
C PHE A 147 12.26 2.14 -35.63
N TYR A 148 12.47 3.01 -36.63
CA TYR A 148 13.18 2.65 -37.85
C TYR A 148 14.66 2.97 -37.73
N THR A 149 15.51 2.02 -38.13
CA THR A 149 16.95 2.18 -38.22
C THR A 149 17.40 2.09 -39.67
N GLU A 150 18.45 2.84 -40.02
CA GLU A 150 19.06 2.76 -41.33
C GLU A 150 19.69 1.38 -41.54
N GLY A 151 19.42 0.77 -42.69
CA GLY A 151 19.94 -0.55 -43.04
C GLY A 151 21.26 -0.46 -43.82
N THR A 152 21.97 -1.58 -43.93
CA THR A 152 23.19 -1.66 -44.75
C THR A 152 22.89 -1.51 -46.24
N GLU A 153 23.91 -1.10 -47.01
CA GLU A 153 23.77 -0.93 -48.47
C GLU A 153 23.50 -2.26 -49.21
N GLU A 154 23.95 -3.38 -48.66
CA GLU A 154 23.60 -4.71 -49.16
C GLU A 154 22.10 -5.01 -49.00
N LEU A 155 21.53 -4.66 -47.85
CA LEU A 155 20.10 -4.82 -47.59
C LEU A 155 19.27 -3.95 -48.54
N ARG A 156 19.75 -2.74 -48.85
CA ARG A 156 19.13 -1.86 -49.86
C ARG A 156 19.13 -2.51 -51.25
N ARG A 157 20.27 -3.01 -51.72
CA ARG A 157 20.39 -3.70 -53.01
C ARG A 157 19.49 -4.94 -53.09
N ALA A 158 19.45 -5.75 -52.04
CA ALA A 158 18.56 -6.91 -51.96
C ALA A 158 17.08 -6.51 -52.02
N ARG A 159 16.67 -5.46 -51.30
CA ARG A 159 15.29 -4.94 -51.35
C ARG A 159 14.92 -4.43 -52.74
N LEU A 160 15.83 -3.73 -53.43
CA LEU A 160 15.62 -3.30 -54.82
C LEU A 160 15.46 -4.49 -55.77
N TRP A 161 16.26 -5.54 -55.59
CA TRP A 161 16.10 -6.78 -56.37
C TRP A 161 14.74 -7.43 -56.13
N VAL A 162 14.31 -7.54 -54.86
CA VAL A 162 12.98 -8.07 -54.50
C VAL A 162 11.86 -7.21 -55.10
N LEU A 163 12.01 -5.89 -55.10
CA LEU A 163 11.06 -4.97 -55.72
C LEU A 163 10.94 -5.24 -57.23
N HIS A 164 12.06 -5.25 -57.95
CA HIS A 164 12.06 -5.49 -59.40
C HIS A 164 11.55 -6.89 -59.78
N TYR A 165 11.78 -7.89 -58.94
CA TYR A 165 11.27 -9.24 -59.14
C TYR A 165 9.76 -9.36 -58.87
N SER A 166 9.27 -8.75 -57.79
CA SER A 166 7.89 -8.93 -57.31
C SER A 166 6.89 -8.01 -58.01
N MET A 167 7.27 -6.78 -58.36
CA MET A 167 6.36 -5.78 -58.92
C MET A 167 5.71 -6.19 -60.25
N PRO A 168 6.45 -6.69 -61.27
CA PRO A 168 5.84 -7.14 -62.52
C PRO A 168 4.88 -8.32 -62.32
N ARG A 169 5.21 -9.22 -61.39
CA ARG A 169 4.39 -10.40 -61.06
C ARG A 169 3.13 -10.01 -60.32
N ALA A 170 3.22 -9.08 -59.38
CA ALA A 170 2.05 -8.52 -58.70
C ALA A 170 1.11 -7.84 -59.71
N ARG A 171 1.66 -7.07 -60.66
CA ARG A 171 0.88 -6.49 -61.77
C ARG A 171 0.18 -7.55 -62.59
N ALA A 172 0.90 -8.60 -63.03
CA ALA A 172 0.31 -9.68 -63.82
C ALA A 172 -0.81 -10.41 -63.06
N ARG A 173 -0.61 -10.69 -61.77
CA ARG A 173 -1.61 -11.30 -60.89
C ARG A 173 -2.88 -10.45 -60.78
N VAL A 174 -2.73 -9.15 -60.51
CA VAL A 174 -3.86 -8.22 -60.40
C VAL A 174 -4.60 -8.08 -61.73
N GLN A 175 -3.88 -8.01 -62.86
CA GLN A 175 -4.49 -7.97 -64.19
C GLN A 175 -5.29 -9.23 -64.50
N LEU A 176 -4.75 -10.41 -64.18
CA LEU A 176 -5.46 -11.67 -64.34
C LEU A 176 -6.73 -11.72 -63.48
N ALA A 177 -6.65 -11.29 -62.21
CA ALA A 177 -7.81 -11.22 -61.33
C ALA A 177 -8.91 -10.31 -61.89
N LYS A 178 -8.54 -9.12 -62.39
CA LYS A 178 -9.48 -8.19 -63.03
C LYS A 178 -10.13 -8.77 -64.28
N ARG A 179 -9.36 -9.49 -65.12
CA ARG A 179 -9.90 -10.17 -66.32
C ARG A 179 -10.93 -11.23 -65.94
N LYS A 180 -10.60 -12.08 -64.96
CA LYS A 180 -11.52 -13.11 -64.46
C LYS A 180 -12.80 -12.51 -63.88
N GLN A 181 -12.69 -11.41 -63.12
CA GLN A 181 -13.87 -10.69 -62.64
C GLN A 181 -14.72 -10.15 -63.79
N ALA A 182 -14.10 -9.47 -64.76
CA ALA A 182 -14.84 -8.95 -65.91
C ALA A 182 -15.50 -10.05 -66.77
N GLU A 183 -14.86 -11.22 -66.90
CA GLU A 183 -15.46 -12.39 -67.55
C GLU A 183 -16.65 -12.95 -66.77
N LEU A 184 -16.54 -13.04 -65.44
CA LEU A 184 -17.63 -13.46 -64.57
C LEU A 184 -18.81 -12.48 -64.64
N ASP A 185 -18.53 -11.18 -64.57
CA ASP A 185 -19.54 -10.12 -64.67
C ASP A 185 -20.30 -10.17 -66.00
N ARG A 186 -19.60 -10.49 -67.11
CA ARG A 186 -20.21 -10.70 -68.43
C ARG A 186 -21.09 -11.95 -68.52
N TYR A 187 -20.85 -12.96 -67.68
CA TYR A 187 -21.64 -14.20 -67.65
C TYR A 187 -22.87 -14.08 -66.74
N ILE A 188 -22.81 -13.20 -65.74
CA ILE A 188 -23.90 -12.95 -64.77
C ILE A 188 -24.90 -11.90 -65.30
N ALA A 189 -24.46 -10.99 -66.17
CA ALA A 189 -25.31 -10.00 -66.85
C ALA A 189 -26.07 -10.60 -68.04
#